data_AF-A0A1C3E785-F1
#
_entry.id   AF-A0A1C3E785-F1
#
_cell.length_a   1.000
_cell.length_b   1.000
_cell.length_c   1.000
_cell.angle_alpha   90.00
_cell.angle_beta   90.00
_cell.angle_gamma   90.00
#
_symmetry.space_group_name_H-M   'P 1'
#
loop_
_entity.id
_entity.type
_entity.pdbx_description
1 polymer ?
#
loop_
_entity_poly.entity_id
_entity_poly.type
_entity_poly.pdbx_seq_one_letter_code
_entity_poly.pdbx_strand_id
1 'polypeptide(L)'
;MTGISVGDITTDGIVCVGRENFITQNIYKSADYKILLLGREKAKKNVEKYPDDADFKKELLDSENELVCFEKDVVDIYNEINKININSERAKIAKDFFEKGLFNEARESLNTDDILKEQSKLLNAKLLNYEKLKLIDEQLEDNATELDLKAKLTLLDYERGEERITAATTLYNEALKSSKTIQRIISLAYFYMSMSSYKKAKALYLEAEGYLCEVKEYNKKINYEFILTFNMAIINEMEKDFDAAKVNYLESLEFLKNFL
;
A
#
# COMPACT_ATOMS: atom_id res chain seq x y z
N MET A 1 -6.11 37.82 7.34
CA MET A 1 -7.28 38.27 8.11
C MET A 1 -7.57 37.22 9.16
N THR A 2 -7.27 37.50 10.41
CA THR A 2 -7.61 36.66 11.57
C THR A 2 -9.09 36.87 11.88
N GLY A 3 -9.93 35.91 11.52
CA GLY A 3 -11.35 35.91 11.88
C GLY A 3 -11.50 35.58 13.36
N ILE A 4 -12.01 36.54 14.14
CA ILE A 4 -12.39 36.30 15.53
C ILE A 4 -13.71 35.53 15.51
N SER A 5 -13.70 34.32 16.05
CA SER A 5 -14.91 33.53 16.30
C SER A 5 -15.52 33.98 17.62
N VAL A 6 -16.72 34.53 17.57
CA VAL A 6 -17.47 34.94 18.76
C VAL A 6 -18.30 33.74 19.21
N GLY A 7 -18.10 33.31 20.45
CA GLY A 7 -18.86 32.20 21.04
C GLY A 7 -20.06 32.70 21.84
N ASP A 8 -21.18 31.98 21.76
CA ASP A 8 -22.34 32.21 22.61
C ASP A 8 -22.23 31.34 23.86
N ILE A 9 -22.56 31.93 25.01
CA ILE A 9 -22.61 31.25 26.32
C ILE A 9 -24.08 31.01 26.65
N THR A 10 -24.47 29.74 26.78
CA THR A 10 -25.82 29.41 27.24
C THR A 10 -26.00 29.76 28.71
N THR A 11 -27.24 29.86 29.19
CA THR A 11 -27.57 30.16 30.60
C THR A 11 -26.98 29.18 31.62
N ASP A 12 -26.45 28.05 31.16
CA ASP A 12 -25.82 27.01 31.96
C ASP A 12 -24.27 27.03 31.88
N GLY A 13 -23.69 28.06 31.26
CA GLY A 13 -22.22 28.27 31.23
C GLY A 13 -21.48 27.49 30.15
N ILE A 14 -22.18 26.93 29.15
CA ILE A 14 -21.56 26.20 28.04
C ILE A 14 -21.10 27.20 26.98
N VAL A 15 -19.79 27.17 26.66
CA VAL A 15 -19.19 28.01 25.63
C VAL A 15 -19.22 27.28 24.29
N CYS A 16 -19.94 27.84 23.31
CA CYS A 16 -20.03 27.27 21.97
C CYS A 16 -19.19 28.08 20.96
N VAL A 17 -18.21 27.47 20.29
CA VAL A 17 -17.36 28.15 19.29
C VAL A 17 -17.42 27.41 17.93
N GLY A 18 -17.83 28.11 16.86
CA GLY A 18 -17.69 27.63 15.47
C GLY A 18 -18.82 26.73 14.93
N ARG A 19 -18.70 26.31 13.66
CA ARG A 19 -19.64 25.41 12.93
C ARG A 19 -19.86 24.04 13.62
N GLU A 20 -19.20 23.80 14.75
CA GLU A 20 -19.28 22.63 15.64
C GLU A 20 -20.62 22.54 16.40
N ASN A 21 -21.54 23.49 16.21
CA ASN A 21 -22.85 23.53 16.88
C ASN A 21 -23.91 22.56 16.35
N PHE A 22 -23.70 21.85 15.24
CA PHE A 22 -24.73 20.93 14.72
C PHE A 22 -24.83 19.63 15.52
N ILE A 23 -23.70 19.00 15.86
CA ILE A 23 -23.71 17.75 16.63
C ILE A 23 -24.17 18.03 18.05
N THR A 24 -23.66 19.08 18.71
CA THR A 24 -24.10 19.44 20.07
C THR A 24 -25.60 19.72 20.13
N GLN A 25 -26.18 20.43 19.14
CA GLN A 25 -27.62 20.64 19.11
C GLN A 25 -28.43 19.37 18.80
N ASN A 26 -27.88 18.43 18.04
CA ASN A 26 -28.57 17.19 17.67
C ASN A 26 -28.42 16.08 18.71
N ILE A 27 -27.33 16.06 19.49
CA ILE A 27 -27.14 15.21 20.68
C ILE A 27 -28.36 15.34 21.60
N TYR A 28 -28.71 16.57 21.98
CA TYR A 28 -29.83 16.85 22.88
C TYR A 28 -31.21 16.48 22.31
N LYS A 29 -31.30 16.31 20.98
CA LYS A 29 -32.55 15.92 20.29
C LYS A 29 -32.66 14.41 20.08
N SER A 30 -31.54 13.68 20.19
CA SER A 30 -31.48 12.24 19.99
C SER A 30 -32.41 11.48 20.96
N ALA A 31 -32.91 10.33 20.51
CA ALA A 31 -33.74 9.48 21.35
C ALA A 31 -32.94 8.94 22.54
N ASP A 32 -31.69 8.56 22.32
CA ASP A 32 -30.78 8.03 23.33
C ASP A 32 -30.53 9.04 24.46
N TYR A 33 -30.23 10.31 24.13
CA TYR A 33 -30.05 11.36 25.14
C TYR A 33 -31.32 11.59 25.97
N LYS A 34 -32.50 11.59 25.33
CA LYS A 34 -33.78 11.76 26.03
C LYS A 34 -34.06 10.62 27.00
N ILE A 35 -33.68 9.39 26.67
CA ILE A 35 -33.82 8.23 27.56
C ILE A 35 -32.93 8.40 28.80
N LEU A 36 -31.66 8.77 28.61
CA LEU A 36 -30.73 9.04 29.72
C LEU A 36 -31.21 10.19 30.60
N LEU A 37 -31.73 11.27 30.00
CA LEU A 37 -32.26 12.41 30.72
C LEU A 37 -33.46 12.03 31.61
N LEU A 38 -34.39 11.23 31.09
CA LEU A 38 -35.52 10.71 31.86
C LEU A 38 -35.07 9.82 33.03
N GLY A 39 -34.02 9.01 32.82
CA GLY A 39 -33.39 8.21 33.87
C GLY A 39 -32.85 9.09 35.00
N ARG A 40 -32.10 10.14 34.65
CA ARG A 40 -31.57 11.12 35.61
C ARG A 40 -32.68 11.85 36.37
N GLU A 41 -33.73 12.31 35.68
CA GLU A 41 -34.86 12.98 36.33
C GLU A 41 -35.58 12.08 37.34
N LYS A 42 -35.70 10.79 37.04
CA LYS A 42 -36.27 9.80 37.96
C LYS A 42 -35.37 9.59 39.17
N ALA A 43 -34.07 9.42 38.97
CA ALA A 43 -33.10 9.29 40.06
C ALA A 43 -33.10 10.53 40.97
N LYS A 44 -33.18 11.74 40.39
CA LYS A 44 -33.29 12.99 41.14
C LYS A 44 -34.54 13.03 42.02
N LYS A 45 -35.71 12.63 41.49
CA LYS A 45 -36.95 12.53 42.27
C LYS A 45 -36.87 11.51 43.41
N ASN A 46 -36.11 10.43 43.25
CA ASN A 46 -35.90 9.45 44.32
C ASN A 46 -35.08 10.06 45.46
N VAL A 47 -34.00 10.77 45.14
CA VAL A 47 -33.17 11.49 46.13
C VAL A 47 -33.95 12.58 46.86
N GLU A 48 -34.82 13.32 46.15
CA GLU A 48 -35.68 14.34 46.78
C GLU A 48 -36.66 13.73 47.80
N LYS A 49 -37.18 12.53 47.54
CA LYS A 49 -38.08 11.81 48.46
C LYS A 49 -37.36 11.15 49.63
N TYR A 50 -36.13 10.68 49.40
CA TYR A 50 -35.35 9.91 50.35
C TYR A 50 -33.90 10.45 50.40
N PRO A 51 -33.69 11.62 51.02
CA PRO A 51 -32.43 12.35 50.93
C PRO A 51 -31.26 11.69 51.69
N ASP A 52 -31.52 10.75 52.58
CA ASP A 52 -30.49 10.04 53.36
C ASP A 52 -30.16 8.64 52.81
N ASP A 53 -30.87 8.19 51.77
CA ASP A 53 -30.65 6.90 51.15
C ASP A 53 -29.38 6.93 50.26
N ALA A 54 -28.42 6.07 50.59
CA ALA A 54 -27.14 6.01 49.89
C ALA A 54 -27.27 5.42 48.48
N ASP A 55 -28.22 4.51 48.26
CA ASP A 55 -28.43 3.84 46.98
C ASP A 55 -29.03 4.82 45.96
N PHE A 56 -30.00 5.64 46.36
CA PHE A 56 -30.56 6.67 45.48
C PHE A 56 -29.55 7.78 45.13
N LYS A 57 -28.67 8.15 46.06
CA LYS A 57 -27.57 9.09 45.76
C LYS A 57 -26.60 8.52 44.73
N LYS A 58 -26.31 7.22 44.83
CA LYS A 58 -25.47 6.52 43.86
C LYS A 58 -26.16 6.40 42.50
N GLU A 59 -27.44 6.05 42.45
CA GLU A 59 -28.24 6.01 41.21
C GLU A 59 -28.23 7.35 40.48
N LEU A 60 -28.38 8.47 41.22
CA LEU A 60 -28.29 9.81 40.63
C LEU A 60 -26.89 10.07 40.07
N LEU A 61 -25.83 9.79 40.83
CA LEU A 61 -24.45 9.97 40.37
C LEU A 61 -24.14 9.13 39.12
N ASP A 62 -24.57 7.87 39.09
CA ASP A 62 -24.38 6.98 37.95
C ASP A 62 -25.11 7.53 36.70
N SER A 63 -26.36 7.99 36.85
CA SER A 63 -27.12 8.60 35.74
C SER A 63 -26.53 9.92 35.23
N GLU A 64 -25.92 10.72 36.11
CA GLU A 64 -25.21 11.95 35.73
C GLU A 64 -23.91 11.63 34.98
N ASN A 65 -23.18 10.61 35.43
CA ASN A 65 -21.98 10.13 34.75
C ASN A 65 -22.30 9.54 33.36
N GLU A 66 -23.39 8.79 33.21
CA GLU A 66 -23.83 8.24 31.92
C GLU A 66 -24.10 9.34 30.89
N LEU A 67 -24.75 10.44 31.29
CA LEU A 67 -25.00 11.58 30.40
C LEU A 67 -23.70 12.24 29.93
N VAL A 68 -22.78 12.50 30.86
CA VAL A 68 -21.47 13.11 30.54
C VAL A 68 -20.65 12.20 29.63
N CYS A 69 -20.65 10.89 29.88
CA CYS A 69 -19.95 9.92 29.04
C CYS A 69 -20.56 9.86 27.65
N PHE A 70 -21.89 9.84 27.54
CA PHE A 70 -22.59 9.81 26.26
C PHE A 70 -22.26 11.03 25.39
N GLU A 71 -22.31 12.24 25.96
CA GLU A 71 -21.97 13.47 25.24
C GLU A 71 -20.53 13.42 24.71
N LYS A 72 -19.60 12.98 25.55
CA LYS A 72 -18.20 12.81 25.18
C LYS A 72 -18.04 11.78 24.06
N ASP A 73 -18.64 10.61 24.19
CA ASP A 73 -18.52 9.51 23.23
C ASP A 73 -19.05 9.93 21.85
N VAL A 74 -20.16 10.67 21.79
CA VAL A 74 -20.69 11.19 20.51
C VAL A 74 -19.72 12.18 19.86
N VAL A 75 -19.11 13.07 20.65
CA VAL A 75 -18.10 14.02 20.14
C VAL A 75 -16.86 13.28 19.65
N ASP A 76 -16.39 12.28 20.39
CA ASP A 76 -15.23 11.47 20.02
C ASP A 76 -15.48 10.72 18.70
N ILE A 77 -16.64 10.04 18.58
CA ILE A 77 -17.04 9.35 17.34
C ILE A 77 -17.19 10.34 16.18
N TYR A 78 -17.76 11.53 16.40
CA TYR A 78 -17.86 12.56 15.36
C TYR A 78 -16.49 12.95 14.81
N ASN A 79 -15.53 13.17 15.72
CA ASN A 79 -14.16 13.52 15.38
C ASN A 79 -13.46 12.40 14.60
N GLU A 80 -13.71 11.15 14.95
CA GLU A 80 -13.18 9.99 14.21
C GLU A 80 -13.77 9.89 12.80
N ILE A 81 -15.10 9.97 12.67
CA ILE A 81 -15.81 9.92 11.38
C ILE A 81 -15.32 11.01 10.42
N ASN A 82 -14.98 12.21 10.93
CA ASN A 82 -14.46 13.30 10.11
C ASN A 82 -13.00 13.14 9.69
N LYS A 83 -12.21 12.31 10.38
CA LYS A 83 -10.82 12.01 9.99
C LYS A 83 -10.74 10.90 8.94
N ILE A 84 -11.78 10.06 8.83
CA ILE A 84 -11.81 8.92 7.91
C ILE A 84 -12.27 9.37 6.53
N ASN A 85 -11.58 8.93 5.48
CA ASN A 85 -12.04 9.11 4.10
C ASN A 85 -13.17 8.13 3.77
N ILE A 86 -14.42 8.59 3.91
CA ILE A 86 -15.61 7.78 3.69
C ILE A 86 -15.96 7.70 2.20
N ASN A 87 -15.65 6.56 1.58
CA ASN A 87 -15.86 6.35 0.15
C ASN A 87 -17.09 5.51 -0.19
N SER A 88 -17.53 4.61 0.70
CA SER A 88 -18.71 3.78 0.46
C SER A 88 -20.00 4.54 0.74
N GLU A 89 -21.01 4.38 -0.11
CA GLU A 89 -22.34 5.02 0.06
C GLU A 89 -22.97 4.70 1.42
N ARG A 90 -22.86 3.46 1.90
CA ARG A 90 -23.35 3.05 3.22
C ARG A 90 -22.76 3.86 4.38
N ALA A 91 -21.46 4.13 4.35
CA ALA A 91 -20.82 4.93 5.39
C ALA A 91 -21.13 6.43 5.26
N LYS A 92 -21.43 6.94 4.05
CA LYS A 92 -21.94 8.31 3.86
C LYS A 92 -23.33 8.46 4.49
N ILE A 93 -24.20 7.47 4.27
CA ILE A 93 -25.54 7.41 4.88
C ILE A 93 -25.43 7.33 6.41
N ALA A 94 -24.55 6.45 6.93
CA ALA A 94 -24.31 6.33 8.36
C ALA A 94 -23.87 7.65 9.00
N LYS A 95 -22.94 8.35 8.33
CA LYS A 95 -22.48 9.67 8.77
C LYS A 95 -23.62 10.70 8.79
N ASP A 96 -24.44 10.75 7.75
CA ASP A 96 -25.58 11.68 7.68
C ASP A 96 -26.61 11.40 8.80
N PHE A 97 -26.92 10.13 9.09
CA PHE A 97 -27.77 9.77 10.23
C PHE A 97 -27.14 10.16 11.57
N PHE A 98 -25.84 9.91 11.73
CA PHE A 98 -25.10 10.26 12.94
C PHE A 98 -25.12 11.78 13.20
N GLU A 99 -24.86 12.59 12.17
CA GLU A 99 -24.89 14.05 12.25
C GLU A 99 -26.28 14.59 12.60
N LYS A 100 -27.36 13.84 12.29
CA LYS A 100 -28.75 14.15 12.65
C LYS A 100 -29.15 13.69 14.06
N GLY A 101 -28.26 13.00 14.79
CA GLY A 101 -28.56 12.41 16.10
C GLY A 101 -29.41 11.14 16.04
N LEU A 102 -29.46 10.49 14.87
CA LEU A 102 -30.17 9.24 14.60
C LEU A 102 -29.17 8.06 14.72
N PHE A 103 -28.69 7.80 15.94
CA PHE A 103 -27.58 6.88 16.17
C PHE A 103 -27.91 5.43 15.86
N ASN A 104 -29.16 5.02 16.09
CA ASN A 104 -29.61 3.67 15.76
C ASN A 104 -29.68 3.47 14.24
N GLU A 105 -30.25 4.43 13.51
CA GLU A 105 -30.31 4.41 12.04
C GLU A 105 -28.90 4.46 11.42
N ALA A 106 -27.99 5.24 12.01
CA ALA A 106 -26.58 5.24 11.62
C ALA A 106 -25.96 3.84 11.76
N ARG A 107 -26.19 3.16 12.89
CA ARG A 107 -25.71 1.80 13.14
C ARG A 107 -26.32 0.79 12.17
N GLU A 108 -27.63 0.81 11.97
CA GLU A 108 -28.34 -0.12 11.08
C GLU A 108 -27.96 0.06 9.61
N SER A 109 -27.68 1.31 9.19
CA SER A 109 -27.17 1.58 7.84
C SER A 109 -25.80 0.93 7.58
N LEU A 110 -25.05 0.64 8.67
CA LEU A 110 -23.84 -0.15 8.64
C LEU A 110 -24.11 -1.66 8.80
N ASN A 111 -25.08 -2.20 8.06
CA ASN A 111 -25.41 -3.64 8.02
C ASN A 111 -24.15 -4.54 7.84
N THR A 112 -23.86 -5.36 8.85
CA THR A 112 -22.65 -6.20 8.89
C THR A 112 -22.67 -7.35 7.89
N ASP A 113 -23.83 -7.96 7.65
CA ASP A 113 -23.94 -9.08 6.70
C ASP A 113 -23.63 -8.63 5.27
N ASP A 114 -24.09 -7.43 4.91
CA ASP A 114 -23.76 -6.82 3.61
C ASP A 114 -22.26 -6.53 3.48
N ILE A 115 -21.61 -6.01 4.53
CA ILE A 115 -20.15 -5.80 4.56
C ILE A 115 -19.42 -7.12 4.32
N LEU A 116 -19.76 -8.14 5.09
CA LEU A 116 -19.04 -9.42 5.06
C LEU A 116 -19.24 -10.13 3.73
N LYS A 117 -20.43 -10.01 3.13
CA LYS A 117 -20.72 -10.52 1.80
C LYS A 117 -19.91 -9.80 0.72
N GLU A 118 -19.81 -8.48 0.79
CA GLU A 118 -18.98 -7.69 -0.13
C GLU A 118 -17.49 -8.01 0.06
N GLN A 119 -17.01 -8.04 1.30
CA GLN A 119 -15.64 -8.37 1.66
C GLN A 119 -15.25 -9.74 1.11
N SER A 120 -16.09 -10.75 1.31
CA SER A 120 -15.83 -12.12 0.81
C SER A 120 -15.72 -12.16 -0.71
N LYS A 121 -16.58 -11.41 -1.43
CA LYS A 121 -16.49 -11.29 -2.89
C LYS A 121 -15.18 -10.62 -3.32
N LEU A 122 -14.77 -9.54 -2.66
CA LEU A 122 -13.53 -8.82 -2.96
C LEU A 122 -12.29 -9.68 -2.68
N LEU A 123 -12.28 -10.43 -1.58
CA LEU A 123 -11.20 -11.36 -1.25
C LEU A 123 -11.08 -12.48 -2.30
N ASN A 124 -12.21 -13.08 -2.70
CA ASN A 124 -12.21 -14.10 -3.75
C ASN A 124 -11.75 -13.53 -5.10
N ALA A 125 -12.22 -12.34 -5.49
CA ALA A 125 -11.77 -11.67 -6.71
C ALA A 125 -10.27 -11.37 -6.67
N LYS A 126 -9.75 -10.95 -5.51
CA LYS A 126 -8.31 -10.71 -5.31
C LYS A 126 -7.48 -11.99 -5.50
N LEU A 127 -7.92 -13.11 -4.94
CA LEU A 127 -7.26 -14.40 -5.10
C LEU A 127 -7.25 -14.85 -6.58
N LEU A 128 -8.39 -14.82 -7.24
CA LEU A 128 -8.50 -15.19 -8.66
C LEU A 128 -7.64 -14.29 -9.55
N ASN A 129 -7.57 -12.99 -9.25
CA ASN A 129 -6.73 -12.06 -10.00
C ASN A 129 -5.24 -12.33 -9.76
N TYR A 130 -4.84 -12.74 -8.56
CA TYR A 130 -3.45 -13.13 -8.29
C TYR A 130 -3.05 -14.37 -9.08
N GLU A 131 -3.90 -15.39 -9.15
CA GLU A 131 -3.66 -16.59 -9.96
C GLU A 131 -3.57 -16.26 -11.46
N LYS A 132 -4.44 -15.37 -11.95
CA LYS A 132 -4.39 -14.89 -13.34
C LYS A 132 -3.10 -14.13 -13.63
N LEU A 133 -2.65 -13.26 -12.72
CA LEU A 133 -1.39 -12.53 -12.88
C LEU A 133 -0.21 -13.49 -12.95
N LYS A 134 -0.18 -14.51 -12.07
CA LYS A 134 0.86 -15.54 -12.13
C LYS A 134 0.90 -16.27 -13.47
N LEU A 135 -0.26 -16.66 -14.01
CA LEU A 135 -0.33 -17.30 -15.33
C LEU A 135 0.14 -16.37 -16.45
N ILE A 136 -0.20 -15.08 -16.38
CA ILE A 136 0.26 -14.08 -17.34
C ILE A 136 1.78 -13.93 -17.26
N ASP A 137 2.35 -13.89 -16.05
CA ASP A 137 3.80 -13.80 -15.85
C ASP A 137 4.52 -15.04 -16.41
N GLU A 138 3.96 -16.24 -16.22
CA GLU A 138 4.46 -17.49 -16.82
C GLU A 138 4.44 -17.43 -18.36
N GLN A 139 3.34 -16.96 -18.97
CA GLN A 139 3.24 -16.80 -20.42
C GLN A 139 4.21 -15.73 -20.97
N LEU A 140 4.42 -14.65 -20.22
CA LEU A 140 5.39 -13.62 -20.57
C LEU A 140 6.83 -14.15 -20.50
N GLU A 141 7.14 -15.02 -19.55
CA GLU A 141 8.43 -15.72 -19.45
C GLU A 141 8.65 -16.68 -20.63
N ASP A 142 7.62 -17.43 -21.03
CA ASP A 142 7.66 -18.29 -22.22
C ASP A 142 7.93 -17.45 -23.48
N ASN A 143 7.17 -16.37 -23.69
CA ASN A 143 7.37 -15.44 -24.80
C ASN A 143 8.79 -14.87 -24.81
N ALA A 144 9.31 -14.44 -23.66
CA ALA A 144 10.66 -13.92 -23.54
C ALA A 144 11.72 -14.98 -23.94
N THR A 145 11.51 -16.24 -23.54
CA THR A 145 12.37 -17.36 -23.90
C THR A 145 12.36 -17.64 -25.40
N GLU A 146 11.19 -17.63 -26.02
CA GLU A 146 11.05 -17.79 -27.48
C GLU A 146 11.74 -16.65 -28.24
N LEU A 147 11.61 -15.40 -27.74
CA LEU A 147 12.27 -14.22 -28.32
C LEU A 147 13.80 -14.31 -28.20
N ASP A 148 14.34 -14.76 -27.06
CA ASP A 148 15.77 -14.99 -26.88
C ASP A 148 16.29 -16.05 -27.86
N LEU A 149 15.56 -17.16 -28.02
CA LEU A 149 15.92 -18.20 -29.00
C LEU A 149 15.88 -17.64 -30.42
N LYS A 150 14.84 -16.89 -30.77
CA LYS A 150 14.71 -16.25 -32.08
C LYS A 150 15.82 -15.24 -32.35
N ALA A 151 16.26 -14.48 -31.34
CA ALA A 151 17.38 -13.55 -31.45
C ALA A 151 18.67 -14.32 -31.80
N LYS A 152 18.95 -15.42 -31.08
CA LYS A 152 20.11 -16.28 -31.35
C LYS A 152 20.07 -16.90 -32.74
N LEU A 153 18.92 -17.42 -33.17
CA LEU A 153 18.74 -17.96 -34.53
C LEU A 153 18.90 -16.88 -35.60
N THR A 154 18.40 -15.67 -35.34
CA THR A 154 18.55 -14.53 -36.26
C THR A 154 20.02 -14.19 -36.46
N LEU A 155 20.86 -14.28 -35.42
CA LEU A 155 22.30 -14.05 -35.54
C LEU A 155 23.03 -15.08 -36.40
N LEU A 156 22.45 -16.28 -36.56
CA LEU A 156 22.98 -17.34 -37.43
C LEU A 156 22.58 -17.16 -38.91
N ASP A 157 21.67 -16.24 -39.20
CA ASP A 157 21.25 -15.93 -40.56
C ASP A 157 22.26 -14.99 -41.24
N TYR A 158 23.32 -15.57 -41.80
CA TYR A 158 24.38 -14.80 -42.47
C TYR A 158 23.92 -14.17 -43.79
N GLU A 159 22.82 -14.63 -44.39
CA GLU A 159 22.28 -14.06 -45.63
C GLU A 159 21.77 -12.63 -45.42
N ARG A 160 21.35 -12.31 -44.19
CA ARG A 160 20.90 -10.97 -43.76
C ARG A 160 22.02 -9.95 -43.53
N GLY A 161 23.29 -10.34 -43.64
CA GLY A 161 24.41 -9.41 -43.42
C GLY A 161 24.35 -8.73 -42.05
N GLU A 162 24.51 -7.40 -42.02
CA GLU A 162 24.47 -6.60 -40.78
C GLU A 162 23.06 -6.43 -40.19
N GLU A 163 22.00 -6.58 -40.99
CA GLU A 163 20.61 -6.44 -40.54
C GLU A 163 20.28 -7.43 -39.42
N ARG A 164 20.90 -8.61 -39.44
CA ARG A 164 20.73 -9.63 -38.40
C ARG A 164 21.07 -9.14 -37.00
N ILE A 165 22.07 -8.25 -36.88
CA ILE A 165 22.50 -7.68 -35.60
C ILE A 165 21.42 -6.73 -35.07
N THR A 166 20.91 -5.85 -35.93
CA THR A 166 19.84 -4.91 -35.57
C THR A 166 18.56 -5.66 -35.22
N ALA A 167 18.18 -6.66 -36.01
CA ALA A 167 17.01 -7.49 -35.75
C ALA A 167 17.12 -8.28 -34.44
N ALA A 168 18.27 -8.91 -34.18
CA ALA A 168 18.51 -9.61 -32.92
C ALA A 168 18.51 -8.66 -31.71
N THR A 169 19.06 -7.44 -31.86
CA THR A 169 19.01 -6.41 -30.82
C THR A 169 17.57 -6.07 -30.46
N THR A 170 16.69 -5.87 -31.44
CA THR A 170 15.26 -5.62 -31.20
C THR A 170 14.63 -6.77 -30.45
N LEU A 171 14.88 -8.02 -30.86
CA LEU A 171 14.32 -9.21 -30.21
C LEU A 171 14.75 -9.35 -28.75
N TYR A 172 16.03 -9.12 -28.43
CA TYR A 172 16.49 -9.14 -27.04
C TYR A 172 15.84 -8.05 -26.18
N ASN A 173 15.62 -6.86 -26.74
CA ASN A 173 14.93 -5.80 -26.01
C ASN A 173 13.45 -6.14 -25.77
N GLU A 174 12.77 -6.75 -26.73
CA GLU A 174 11.39 -7.24 -26.52
C GLU A 174 11.35 -8.37 -25.48
N ALA A 175 12.32 -9.29 -25.47
CA ALA A 175 12.42 -10.32 -24.44
C ALA A 175 12.55 -9.73 -23.03
N LEU A 176 13.40 -8.69 -22.87
CA LEU A 176 13.53 -7.98 -21.59
C LEU A 176 12.25 -7.25 -21.16
N LYS A 177 11.46 -6.74 -22.09
CA LYS A 177 10.16 -6.13 -21.79
C LYS A 177 9.14 -7.17 -21.36
N SER A 178 9.13 -8.34 -22.01
CA SER A 178 8.24 -9.44 -21.67
C SER A 178 8.54 -9.99 -20.28
N SER A 179 9.80 -10.31 -19.99
CA SER A 179 10.20 -10.75 -18.66
C SER A 179 11.64 -10.35 -18.34
N LYS A 180 11.79 -9.39 -17.42
CA LYS A 180 13.07 -8.86 -17.01
C LYS A 180 13.70 -9.76 -15.95
N THR A 181 14.76 -10.47 -16.33
CA THR A 181 15.56 -11.29 -15.41
C THR A 181 17.05 -10.95 -15.53
N ILE A 182 17.82 -11.20 -14.46
CA ILE A 182 19.28 -11.00 -14.46
C ILE A 182 19.92 -11.73 -15.64
N GLN A 183 19.51 -12.97 -15.91
CA GLN A 183 20.02 -13.78 -17.01
C GLN A 183 19.80 -13.15 -18.38
N ARG A 184 18.64 -12.51 -18.62
CA ARG A 184 18.36 -11.81 -19.90
C ARG A 184 19.15 -10.51 -20.02
N ILE A 185 19.30 -9.76 -18.93
CA ILE A 185 20.13 -8.54 -18.94
C ILE A 185 21.58 -8.91 -19.26
N ILE A 186 22.12 -9.94 -18.61
CA ILE A 186 23.46 -10.48 -18.88
C ILE A 186 23.57 -10.98 -20.33
N SER A 187 22.57 -11.69 -20.84
CA SER A 187 22.58 -12.19 -22.22
C SER A 187 22.66 -11.07 -23.24
N LEU A 188 21.90 -9.99 -23.05
CA LEU A 188 21.97 -8.80 -23.89
C LEU A 188 23.30 -8.05 -23.73
N ALA A 189 23.81 -7.94 -22.50
CA ALA A 189 25.11 -7.32 -22.23
C ALA A 189 26.24 -8.06 -22.94
N TYR A 190 26.26 -9.39 -22.85
CA TYR A 190 27.21 -10.24 -23.55
C TYR A 190 27.10 -10.09 -25.07
N PHE A 191 25.88 -10.01 -25.60
CA PHE A 191 25.67 -9.75 -27.02
C PHE A 191 26.29 -8.40 -27.45
N TYR A 192 26.04 -7.31 -26.72
CA TYR A 192 26.69 -6.02 -27.01
C TYR A 192 28.21 -6.08 -26.90
N MET A 193 28.74 -6.83 -25.93
CA MET A 193 30.18 -7.04 -25.78
C MET A 193 30.77 -7.76 -26.99
N SER A 194 30.09 -8.79 -27.52
CA SER A 194 30.51 -9.50 -28.74
C SER A 194 30.55 -8.59 -29.99
N MET A 195 29.78 -7.51 -29.97
CA MET A 195 29.73 -6.48 -31.01
C MET A 195 30.67 -5.30 -30.75
N SER A 196 31.61 -5.42 -29.79
CA SER A 196 32.50 -4.34 -29.33
C SER A 196 31.77 -3.09 -28.84
N SER A 197 30.48 -3.20 -28.51
CA SER A 197 29.66 -2.11 -27.97
C SER A 197 29.81 -2.03 -26.44
N TYR A 198 31.05 -1.90 -25.97
CA TYR A 198 31.42 -2.00 -24.55
C TYR A 198 30.64 -1.05 -23.64
N LYS A 199 30.42 0.20 -24.08
CA LYS A 199 29.63 1.17 -23.32
C LYS A 199 28.20 0.70 -23.04
N LYS A 200 27.55 0.04 -24.00
CA LYS A 200 26.19 -0.51 -23.83
C LYS A 200 26.21 -1.75 -22.94
N ALA A 201 27.19 -2.64 -23.14
CA ALA A 201 27.37 -3.82 -22.30
C ALA A 201 27.61 -3.44 -20.82
N LYS A 202 28.48 -2.45 -20.57
CA LYS A 202 28.79 -1.92 -19.24
C LYS A 202 27.55 -1.40 -18.52
N ALA A 203 26.72 -0.63 -19.22
CA ALA A 203 25.46 -0.11 -18.66
C ALA A 203 24.52 -1.24 -18.23
N LEU A 204 24.41 -2.31 -19.02
CA LEU A 204 23.56 -3.46 -18.71
C LEU A 204 24.12 -4.31 -17.56
N TYR A 205 25.44 -4.48 -17.46
CA TYR A 205 26.04 -5.19 -16.32
C TYR A 205 25.82 -4.43 -15.00
N LEU A 206 25.93 -3.10 -15.01
CA LEU A 206 25.59 -2.27 -13.84
C LEU A 206 24.10 -2.35 -13.50
N GLU A 207 23.22 -2.39 -14.51
CA GLU A 207 21.79 -2.60 -14.30
C GLU A 207 21.50 -3.97 -13.68
N ALA A 208 22.18 -5.03 -14.15
CA ALA A 208 22.04 -6.37 -13.60
C ALA A 208 22.57 -6.47 -12.16
N GLU A 209 23.64 -5.75 -11.82
CA GLU A 209 24.17 -5.65 -10.46
C GLU A 209 23.18 -4.96 -9.51
N GLY A 210 22.58 -3.85 -9.94
CA GLY A 210 21.51 -3.19 -9.18
C GLY A 210 20.30 -4.11 -8.96
N TYR A 211 19.89 -4.83 -10.01
CA TYR A 211 18.78 -5.79 -9.91
C TYR A 211 19.10 -6.96 -8.98
N LEU A 212 20.34 -7.46 -8.98
CA LEU A 212 20.80 -8.51 -8.06
C LEU A 212 20.73 -8.07 -6.60
N CYS A 213 21.02 -6.79 -6.31
CA CYS A 213 20.93 -6.23 -4.95
C CYS A 213 19.48 -6.08 -4.47
N GLU A 214 18.54 -5.79 -5.37
CA GLU A 214 17.13 -5.56 -5.04
C GLU A 214 16.33 -6.86 -4.90
N VAL A 215 16.65 -7.88 -5.69
CA VAL A 215 15.88 -9.12 -5.74
C VAL A 215 16.39 -10.16 -4.72
N LYS A 216 15.51 -10.57 -3.81
CA LYS A 216 15.82 -11.55 -2.74
C LYS A 216 15.90 -13.00 -3.23
N GLU A 217 15.31 -13.31 -4.38
CA GLU A 217 15.28 -14.65 -4.96
C GLU A 217 15.83 -14.63 -6.39
N TYR A 218 17.07 -15.11 -6.53
CA TYR A 218 17.68 -15.44 -7.82
C TYR A 218 18.16 -16.88 -7.78
N ASN A 219 18.49 -17.44 -8.95
CA ASN A 219 19.01 -18.79 -9.05
C ASN A 219 20.38 -18.91 -8.35
N LYS A 220 20.38 -19.35 -7.09
CA LYS A 220 21.58 -19.55 -6.27
C LYS A 220 22.54 -20.64 -6.79
N LYS A 221 22.15 -21.40 -7.82
CA LYS A 221 23.07 -22.32 -8.52
C LYS A 221 23.99 -21.59 -9.51
N ILE A 222 23.73 -20.30 -9.76
CA ILE A 222 24.54 -19.45 -10.63
C ILE A 222 25.19 -18.38 -9.75
N ASN A 223 26.51 -18.24 -9.86
CA ASN A 223 27.25 -17.18 -9.21
C ASN A 223 27.18 -15.91 -10.08
N TYR A 224 26.11 -15.14 -9.93
CA TYR A 224 25.91 -13.93 -10.72
C TYR A 224 26.93 -12.85 -10.38
N GLU A 225 27.33 -12.75 -9.11
CA GLU A 225 28.37 -11.83 -8.64
C GLU A 225 29.68 -12.06 -9.38
N PHE A 226 30.10 -13.32 -9.53
CA PHE A 226 31.24 -13.70 -10.37
C PHE A 226 31.03 -13.28 -11.83
N ILE A 227 29.90 -13.64 -12.45
CA ILE A 227 29.65 -13.39 -13.88
C ILE A 227 29.67 -11.90 -14.19
N LEU A 228 29.01 -11.08 -13.37
CA LEU A 228 28.93 -9.63 -13.55
C LEU A 228 30.31 -8.99 -13.39
N THR A 229 30.99 -9.30 -12.29
CA THR A 229 32.30 -8.71 -11.95
C THR A 229 33.37 -9.11 -12.98
N PHE A 230 33.39 -10.38 -13.40
CA PHE A 230 34.33 -10.88 -14.40
C PHE A 230 34.12 -10.23 -15.76
N ASN A 231 32.87 -10.10 -16.24
CA ASN A 231 32.61 -9.45 -17.52
C ASN A 231 32.90 -7.94 -17.47
N MET A 232 32.72 -7.29 -16.32
CA MET A 232 33.15 -5.90 -16.12
C MET A 232 34.68 -5.77 -16.18
N ALA A 233 35.43 -6.75 -15.69
CA ALA A 233 36.89 -6.80 -15.83
C ALA A 233 37.31 -6.84 -17.30
N ILE A 234 36.69 -7.72 -18.10
CA ILE A 234 36.92 -7.81 -19.55
C ILE A 234 36.63 -6.48 -20.23
N ILE A 235 35.52 -5.82 -19.90
CA ILE A 235 35.17 -4.52 -20.47
C ILE A 235 36.23 -3.47 -20.14
N ASN A 236 36.66 -3.37 -18.87
CA ASN A 236 37.68 -2.41 -18.46
C ASN A 236 39.01 -2.66 -19.19
N GLU A 237 39.38 -3.93 -19.41
CA GLU A 237 40.55 -4.31 -20.20
C GLU A 237 40.43 -3.85 -21.66
N MET A 238 39.27 -4.05 -22.30
CA MET A 238 39.02 -3.57 -23.67
C MET A 238 39.00 -2.05 -23.75
N GLU A 239 38.60 -1.35 -22.69
CA GLU A 239 38.68 0.11 -22.53
C GLU A 239 40.09 0.61 -22.15
N LYS A 240 41.06 -0.30 -21.95
CA LYS A 240 42.44 -0.04 -21.51
C LYS A 240 42.57 0.55 -20.10
N ASP A 241 41.55 0.39 -19.27
CA ASP A 241 41.60 0.67 -17.84
C ASP A 241 42.10 -0.57 -17.09
N PHE A 242 43.41 -0.80 -17.17
CA PHE A 242 44.04 -2.01 -16.62
C PHE A 242 43.99 -2.06 -15.10
N ASP A 243 43.97 -0.91 -14.43
CA ASP A 243 43.88 -0.84 -12.97
C ASP A 243 42.49 -1.31 -12.52
N ALA A 244 41.41 -0.79 -13.13
CA ALA A 244 40.06 -1.25 -12.85
C ALA A 244 39.84 -2.71 -13.28
N ALA A 245 40.38 -3.13 -14.43
CA ALA A 245 40.30 -4.52 -14.88
C ALA A 245 40.93 -5.48 -13.86
N LYS A 246 42.13 -5.15 -13.35
CA LYS A 246 42.82 -5.96 -12.34
C LYS A 246 42.01 -6.08 -11.05
N VAL A 247 41.43 -4.99 -10.56
CA VAL A 247 40.58 -5.00 -9.37
C VAL A 247 39.40 -5.95 -9.57
N ASN A 248 38.65 -5.79 -10.66
CA ASN A 248 37.49 -6.63 -10.95
C ASN A 248 37.88 -8.11 -11.16
N TYR A 249 39.02 -8.41 -11.79
CA TYR A 249 39.49 -9.80 -11.89
C TYR A 249 39.77 -10.41 -10.51
N LEU A 250 40.43 -9.67 -9.60
CA LEU A 250 40.70 -10.15 -8.25
C LEU A 250 39.40 -10.38 -7.46
N GLU A 251 38.46 -9.45 -7.55
CA GLU A 251 37.16 -9.55 -6.87
C GLU A 251 36.31 -10.71 -7.43
N SER A 252 36.26 -10.90 -8.75
CA SER A 252 35.57 -12.06 -9.34
C SER A 252 36.14 -13.38 -8.85
N LEU A 253 37.47 -13.48 -8.68
CA LEU A 253 38.10 -14.68 -8.12
C LEU A 253 37.69 -14.93 -6.67
N GLU A 254 37.46 -13.89 -5.86
CA GLU A 254 36.93 -14.05 -4.51
C GLU A 254 35.49 -14.55 -4.53
N PHE A 255 34.63 -14.01 -5.38
CA PHE A 255 33.27 -14.52 -5.56
C PHE A 255 33.26 -15.99 -5.99
N LEU A 256 34.12 -16.38 -6.92
CA LEU A 256 34.23 -17.77 -7.36
C LEU A 256 34.67 -18.69 -6.22
N LYS A 257 35.67 -18.29 -5.43
CA LYS A 257 36.17 -19.07 -4.28
C LYS A 257 35.11 -19.26 -3.21
N ASN A 258 34.30 -18.24 -2.93
CA ASN A 258 33.26 -18.30 -1.91
C ASN A 258 32.03 -19.13 -2.34
N PHE A 259 31.96 -19.51 -3.61
CA PHE A 259 30.83 -20.25 -4.18
C PHE A 259 31.11 -21.75 -4.35
N LEU A 260 32.39 -22.15 -4.38
CA LEU A 260 32.84 -23.55 -4.45
C LEU A 260 32.88 -24.20 -3.06
#